data_AF-A0A0F9HZP5-F1
#
_entry.id   AF-A0A0F9HZP5-F1
#
_cell.length_a   1.000
_cell.length_b   1.000
_cell.length_c   1.000
_cell.angle_alpha   90.00
_cell.angle_beta   90.00
_cell.angle_gamma   90.00
#
_symmetry.space_group_name_H-M   'P 1'
#
loop_
_entity.id
_entity.type
_entity.pdbx_description
1 polymer ?
#
loop_
_entity_poly.entity_id
_entity_poly.type
_entity_poly.pdbx_seq_one_letter_code
_entity_poly.pdbx_strand_id
1 'polypeptide(L)' 'MKVRSDSEFTVVYKKGEPLAAWSSEECVLEIEASLTEDDLKDVITELLSLLHEYLQAETMPLPSNPANIPYRRN' A
#
# COMPACT_ATOMS: atom_id res chain seq x y z
N MET A 1 7.54 1.17 8.96
CA MET A 1 7.26 2.61 8.79
C MET A 1 6.37 3.09 9.93
N LYS A 2 5.75 4.28 9.86
CA LYS A 2 4.57 4.59 10.67
C LYS A 2 3.41 4.94 9.76
N VAL A 3 2.28 4.28 9.92
CA VAL A 3 1.04 4.61 9.20
C VAL A 3 0.13 5.40 10.14
N ARG A 4 -0.51 6.44 9.63
CA ARG A 4 -1.60 7.14 10.31
C ARG A 4 -2.78 7.26 9.37
N SER A 5 -3.96 7.03 9.91
CA SER A 5 -5.21 7.12 9.17
C SER A 5 -6.19 8.01 9.91
N ASP A 6 -6.96 8.77 9.15
CA ASP A 6 -8.19 9.43 9.61
C ASP A 6 -9.36 9.02 8.71
N SER A 7 -10.44 9.80 8.70
CA SER A 7 -11.64 9.50 7.91
C SER A 7 -11.47 9.68 6.40
N GLU A 8 -10.46 10.42 5.96
CA GLU A 8 -10.27 10.82 4.55
C GLU A 8 -8.93 10.34 3.99
N PHE A 9 -7.89 10.31 4.83
CA PHE A 9 -6.53 10.02 4.40
C PHE A 9 -5.89 8.88 5.19
N THR A 10 -5.02 8.14 4.50
CA THR A 10 -4.03 7.25 5.12
C THR A 10 -2.64 7.65 4.65
N VAL A 11 -1.76 8.00 5.58
CA VAL A 11 -0.43 8.54 5.30
C VAL A 11 0.66 7.64 5.88
N VAL A 12 1.66 7.33 5.06
CA VAL A 12 2.85 6.55 5.42
C VAL A 12 4.01 7.49 5.69
N TYR A 13 4.65 7.34 6.85
CA TYR A 13 5.77 8.15 7.30
C TYR A 13 7.05 7.34 7.50
N LYS A 14 8.20 7.92 7.13
CA LYS A 14 9.55 7.45 7.48
C LYS A 14 10.30 8.57 8.19
N LYS A 15 10.84 8.30 9.38
CA LYS A 15 11.62 9.29 10.16
C LYS A 15 10.91 10.64 10.41
N GLY A 16 9.57 10.66 10.36
CA GLY A 16 8.75 11.86 10.56
C GLY A 16 8.34 12.58 9.27
N GLU A 17 8.87 12.16 8.12
CA GLU A 17 8.51 12.73 6.80
C GLU A 17 7.43 11.87 6.13
N PRO A 18 6.39 12.49 5.53
CA PRO A 18 5.38 11.77 4.75
C PRO A 18 5.99 11.29 3.43
N LEU A 19 5.79 10.01 3.11
CA LEU A 19 6.30 9.40 1.88
C LEU A 19 5.19 9.08 0.88
N ALA A 20 4.01 8.73 1.37
CA ALA A 20 2.84 8.45 0.54
C ALA A 20 1.56 8.77 1.30
N ALA A 21 0.53 9.21 0.57
CA ALA A 21 -0.79 9.50 1.09
C ALA A 21 -1.86 8.91 0.17
N TRP A 22 -2.80 8.16 0.75
CA TRP A 22 -3.97 7.62 0.07
C TRP A 22 -5.20 8.44 0.47
N SER A 23 -5.92 8.99 -0.50
CA SER A 23 -7.25 9.59 -0.32
C SER A 23 -8.32 8.54 -0.55
N SER A 24 -9.14 8.25 0.47
CA SER A 24 -10.25 7.31 0.32
C SER A 24 -11.41 7.88 -0.50
N GLU A 25 -11.60 9.20 -0.49
CA GLU A 25 -12.66 9.87 -1.24
C GLU A 25 -12.33 9.90 -2.73
N GLU A 26 -11.13 10.38 -3.09
CA GLU A 26 -10.72 10.52 -4.49
C GLU A 26 -10.17 9.22 -5.08
N CYS A 27 -9.87 8.23 -4.23
CA CYS A 27 -9.23 6.97 -4.61
C CYS A 27 -7.89 7.19 -5.33
N VAL A 28 -7.10 8.15 -4.84
CA VAL A 28 -5.78 8.52 -5.39
C VAL A 28 -4.69 8.22 -4.37
N LEU A 29 -3.59 7.63 -4.85
CA LEU A 29 -2.35 7.46 -4.09
C LEU A 29 -1.33 8.49 -4.58
N GLU A 30 -0.95 9.41 -3.72
CA GLU A 30 0.16 10.33 -3.93
C GLU A 30 1.42 9.77 -3.30
N ILE A 31 2.53 9.85 -4.01
CA ILE A 31 3.83 9.33 -3.58
C ILE A 31 4.87 10.44 -3.78
N GLU A 32 5.73 10.63 -2.78
CA GLU A 32 6.79 11.62 -2.83
C GLU A 32 7.78 11.32 -3.98
N ALA A 33 8.11 12.33 -4.76
CA ALA A 33 8.88 12.13 -6.00
C ALA A 33 10.36 11.80 -5.74
N SER A 34 10.89 12.14 -4.56
CA SER A 34 12.29 11.99 -4.20
C SER A 34 12.65 10.63 -3.57
N LEU A 35 11.70 9.69 -3.54
CA LEU A 35 11.89 8.38 -2.94
C LEU A 35 12.90 7.52 -3.68
N THR A 36 13.71 6.78 -2.92
CA THR A 36 14.58 5.73 -3.47
C THR A 36 13.78 4.46 -3.80
N GLU A 37 14.37 3.55 -4.57
CA GLU A 37 13.76 2.25 -4.87
C GLU A 37 13.42 1.47 -3.57
N ASP A 38 14.28 1.55 -2.57
CA ASP A 38 14.06 0.87 -1.29
C ASP A 38 12.93 1.52 -0.48
N ASP A 39 12.80 2.85 -0.54
CA ASP A 39 11.64 3.53 0.06
C ASP A 39 10.33 3.12 -0.61
N LEU A 40 10.31 2.95 -1.93
CA LEU A 40 9.14 2.49 -2.67
C LEU A 40 8.76 1.04 -2.30
N LYS A 41 9.74 0.15 -2.15
CA LYS A 41 9.50 -1.23 -1.68
C LYS A 41 8.87 -1.23 -0.28
N ASP A 42 9.37 -0.39 0.63
CA ASP A 42 8.81 -0.26 1.97
C ASP A 42 7.36 0.23 1.91
N VAL A 43 7.07 1.28 1.12
CA VAL A 43 5.72 1.84 0.97
C VAL A 43 4.75 0.80 0.39
N ILE A 44 5.13 0.10 -0.69
CA ILE A 44 4.29 -0.95 -1.29
C ILE A 44 4.02 -2.08 -0.30
N THR A 45 5.03 -2.48 0.49
CA THR A 45 4.88 -3.54 1.50
C THR A 45 3.87 -3.16 2.57
N GLU A 46 3.92 -1.92 3.06
CA GLU A 46 2.95 -1.42 4.05
C GLU A 46 1.54 -1.31 3.46
N LEU A 47 1.39 -0.81 2.24
CA LEU A 47 0.09 -0.72 1.56
C LEU A 47 -0.54 -2.10 1.33
N LEU A 48 0.24 -3.09 0.89
CA LEU A 48 -0.24 -4.46 0.71
C LEU A 48 -0.60 -5.12 2.04
N SER A 49 0.12 -4.80 3.12
CA SER A 49 -0.21 -5.29 4.46
C SER A 49 -1.54 -4.72 4.96
N LEU A 50 -1.77 -3.42 4.78
CA LEU A 50 -3.04 -2.77 5.10
C LEU A 50 -4.21 -3.34 4.26
N LEU A 51 -3.99 -3.54 2.97
CA LEU A 51 -4.97 -4.18 2.09
C LEU A 51 -5.27 -5.61 2.56
N HIS A 52 -4.24 -6.36 2.96
CA HIS A 52 -4.41 -7.70 3.49
C HIS A 52 -5.20 -7.71 4.79
N GLU A 53 -4.91 -6.80 5.74
CA GLU A 53 -5.70 -6.65 6.97
C GLU A 53 -7.17 -6.32 6.69
N TYR A 54 -7.43 -5.42 5.73
CA TYR A 54 -8.77 -5.08 5.29
C TYR A 54 -9.49 -6.27 4.65
N LEU A 55 -8.82 -7.01 3.76
CA LEU A 55 -9.38 -8.18 3.07
C LEU A 55 -9.44 -9.45 3.94
N GLN A 56 -8.59 -9.59 4.95
CA GLN A 56 -8.63 -10.70 5.91
C GLN A 56 -9.90 -10.65 6.77
N ALA A 57 -10.56 -9.49 6.91
CA ALA A 57 -11.91 -9.41 7.45
C ALA A 57 -12.94 -10.17 6.58
N GLU A 58 -12.62 -10.43 5.31
CA GLU A 58 -13.44 -11.15 4.32
C GLU A 58 -12.56 -12.13 3.50
N THR A 59 -11.92 -13.10 4.16
CA THR A 59 -10.81 -13.89 3.57
C THR A 59 -11.08 -14.45 2.16
N MET A 60 -10.25 -14.04 1.19
CA MET A 60 -10.00 -14.77 -0.05
C MET A 60 -8.61 -15.43 0.03
N PRO A 61 -8.49 -16.76 0.02
CA PRO A 61 -7.20 -17.43 0.17
C PRO A 61 -6.32 -17.20 -1.06
N LEU A 62 -5.02 -16.99 -0.83
CA LEU A 62 -4.04 -16.95 -1.91
C LEU A 62 -4.00 -18.31 -2.64
N PRO A 63 -3.87 -18.31 -3.98
CA PRO A 63 -3.71 -19.54 -4.73
C PRO A 63 -2.38 -20.20 -4.35
N SER A 64 -2.40 -21.52 -4.16
CA SER A 64 -1.25 -22.33 -3.74
C SER A 64 -0.06 -22.30 -4.73
N ASN A 65 -0.29 -21.78 -5.94
CA ASN A 65 0.71 -21.63 -6.98
C ASN A 65 0.82 -20.13 -7.40
N PRO A 66 1.96 -19.47 -7.12
CA PRO A 66 2.21 -18.08 -7.51
C PRO A 66 2.11 -17.82 -9.03
N ALA A 67 2.31 -18.85 -9.87
CA ALA A 67 2.18 -18.74 -11.32
C ALA A 67 0.74 -18.54 -11.81
N ASN A 68 -0.26 -18.75 -10.94
CA ASN A 68 -1.67 -18.53 -11.24
C ASN A 68 -2.13 -17.09 -11.01
N ILE A 69 -1.24 -16.22 -10.53
CA ILE A 69 -1.53 -14.78 -10.42
C ILE A 69 -1.55 -14.23 -11.86
N PRO A 70 -2.69 -13.69 -12.35
CA PRO A 70 -2.78 -13.22 -13.73
C PRO A 70 -1.84 -12.03 -13.93
N TYR A 71 -0.71 -12.26 -14.60
CA TYR A 71 0.17 -11.21 -15.07
C TYR A 71 -0.45 -10.57 -16.32
N ARG A 72 -0.96 -9.33 -16.23
CA ARG A 72 -1.20 -8.52 -17.43
C ARG A 72 0.13 -7.92 -17.88
N ARG A 73 0.61 -8.34 -19.05
CA ARG A 73 1.67 -7.64 -19.79
C ARG A 73 1.02 -6.53 -20.60
N ASN A 74 1.41 -5.28 -20.37
CA ASN A 74 1.13 -4.17 -21.31
C ASN A 74 2.10 -4.28 -22.50
#